data_AF-A0A7C6Y225-F1
#
_entry.id   AF-A0A7C6Y225-F1
#
_cell.length_a   1.000
_cell.length_b   1.000
_cell.length_c   1.000
_cell.angle_alpha   90.00
_cell.angle_beta   90.00
_cell.angle_gamma   90.00
#
_symmetry.space_group_name_H-M   'P 1'
#
loop_
_entity.id
_entity.type
_entity.pdbx_description
1 polymer ?
#
loop_
_entity_poly.entity_id
_entity_poly.type
_entity_poly.pdbx_seq_one_letter_code
_entity_poly.pdbx_strand_id
1 'polypeptide(L)'
;MTKKEKSSIADDLLNIYSGILFNNQNFENQINKPIKYDFDCIEYQELIEKYELDKIAGRGSSFNRAKRLLHYLAPKLKHSSWYDNHIECNALKLLEYSFGNDEQGINCLNKSKILEECCLALGIYARRVSIMPFSPYDFDNHVVCEIYDEGMGKWIMLDPTTDGLFVDINKKPLSLLEMREKFANNDFLTFVPSINRLSDLNKLKERYSEMNAYICKNLFYFKIGLECKFGVSKDYLTFVPVGYSLKKNTIANIKYRLNHILEEYKDMVPSLEKKLKNMNTYEEPKKVNIQVMLNLPIGN
;
A
#
# COMPACT_ATOMS: atom_id res chain seq x y z
N MET A 1 27.74 -9.38 -4.24
CA MET A 1 27.48 -7.95 -4.03
C MET A 1 27.58 -7.62 -2.55
N THR A 2 28.44 -6.67 -2.20
CA THR A 2 28.66 -6.20 -0.82
C THR A 2 27.50 -5.33 -0.34
N LYS A 3 27.38 -5.13 0.98
CA LYS A 3 26.36 -4.22 1.55
C LYS A 3 26.47 -2.80 1.02
N LYS A 4 27.70 -2.33 0.78
CA LYS A 4 27.98 -1.00 0.25
C LYS A 4 27.51 -0.85 -1.21
N GLU A 5 27.76 -1.87 -2.03
CA GLU A 5 27.28 -1.91 -3.42
C GLU A 5 25.75 -1.91 -3.49
N LYS A 6 25.08 -2.70 -2.64
CA LYS A 6 23.61 -2.71 -2.54
C LYS A 6 23.05 -1.33 -2.20
N SER A 7 23.63 -0.67 -1.19
CA SER A 7 23.19 0.68 -0.80
C SER A 7 23.40 1.68 -1.94
N SER A 8 24.55 1.65 -2.62
CA SER A 8 24.82 2.53 -3.75
C SER A 8 23.79 2.37 -4.87
N ILE A 9 23.47 1.12 -5.23
CA ILE A 9 22.44 0.84 -6.24
C ILE A 9 21.07 1.33 -5.78
N ALA A 10 20.72 1.13 -4.51
CA ALA A 10 19.46 1.60 -3.96
C ALA A 10 19.37 3.14 -3.99
N ASP A 11 20.46 3.84 -3.70
CA ASP A 11 20.52 5.31 -3.76
C ASP A 11 20.40 5.82 -5.21
N ASP A 12 21.06 5.18 -6.18
CA ASP A 12 20.93 5.50 -7.60
C ASP A 12 19.49 5.29 -8.10
N LEU A 13 18.88 4.15 -7.73
CA LEU A 13 17.48 3.86 -8.05
C LEU A 13 16.53 4.87 -7.39
N LEU A 14 16.76 5.22 -6.13
CA LEU A 14 15.97 6.22 -5.42
C LEU A 14 16.02 7.57 -6.15
N ASN A 15 17.20 8.00 -6.62
CA ASN A 15 17.33 9.24 -7.39
C ASN A 15 16.56 9.18 -8.72
N ILE A 16 16.65 8.06 -9.45
CA ILE A 16 15.89 7.85 -10.70
C ILE A 16 14.38 7.91 -10.43
N TYR A 17 13.89 7.18 -9.42
CA TYR A 17 12.47 7.15 -9.09
C TYR A 17 11.97 8.51 -8.62
N SER A 18 12.75 9.20 -7.78
CA SER A 18 12.45 10.57 -7.33
C SER A 18 12.32 11.52 -8.52
N GLY A 19 13.24 11.45 -9.48
CA GLY A 19 13.16 12.22 -10.74
C GLY A 19 11.92 11.91 -11.57
N ILE A 20 11.48 10.64 -11.61
CA ILE A 20 10.20 10.28 -12.24
C ILE A 20 9.02 10.94 -11.52
N LEU A 21 9.00 10.95 -10.18
CA LEU A 21 7.92 11.59 -9.42
C LEU A 21 7.93 13.12 -9.63
N PHE A 22 9.11 13.75 -9.59
CA PHE A 22 9.31 15.18 -9.83
C PHE A 22 8.71 15.66 -11.16
N ASN A 23 8.92 14.90 -12.22
CA ASN A 23 8.41 15.23 -13.56
C ASN A 23 6.91 14.91 -13.75
N ASN A 24 6.26 14.27 -12.77
CA ASN A 24 4.88 13.78 -12.88
C ASN A 24 4.02 14.17 -11.66
N GLN A 25 4.15 15.42 -11.20
CA GLN A 25 3.45 15.90 -10.00
C GLN A 25 1.97 16.22 -10.24
N ASN A 26 1.61 16.59 -11.48
CA ASN A 26 0.22 16.92 -11.81
C ASN A 26 -0.61 15.67 -12.04
N PHE A 27 -1.75 15.58 -11.38
CA PHE A 27 -2.72 14.50 -11.53
C PHE A 27 -3.94 14.96 -12.31
N GLU A 28 -4.61 13.99 -12.90
CA GLU A 28 -5.87 14.19 -13.59
C GLU A 28 -7.00 14.49 -12.59
N ASN A 29 -7.96 15.33 -12.98
CA ASN A 29 -8.90 15.97 -12.05
C ASN A 29 -10.38 15.84 -12.48
N GLN A 30 -10.72 14.78 -13.21
CA GLN A 30 -12.01 14.66 -13.89
C GLN A 30 -13.16 14.25 -12.95
N ILE A 31 -12.87 13.53 -11.87
CA ILE A 31 -13.86 13.05 -10.89
C ILE A 31 -13.47 13.46 -9.46
N ASN A 32 -14.46 13.91 -8.69
CA ASN A 32 -14.36 14.21 -7.26
C ASN A 32 -15.30 13.33 -6.43
N LYS A 33 -15.20 12.00 -6.57
CA LYS A 33 -16.05 11.05 -5.84
C LYS A 33 -15.38 10.73 -4.49
N PRO A 34 -16.04 11.01 -3.34
CA PRO A 34 -15.44 10.75 -2.04
C PRO A 34 -15.30 9.24 -1.77
N ILE A 35 -14.24 8.88 -1.04
CA ILE A 35 -14.08 7.52 -0.48
C ILE A 35 -15.06 7.38 0.69
N LYS A 36 -15.80 6.29 0.70
CA LYS A 36 -16.78 5.97 1.75
C LYS A 36 -16.17 5.01 2.76
N TYR A 37 -16.52 5.18 4.03
CA TYR A 37 -16.07 4.32 5.12
C TYR A 37 -17.28 3.67 5.78
N ASP A 38 -17.24 2.35 5.87
CA ASP A 38 -18.30 1.55 6.46
C ASP A 38 -17.80 0.95 7.77
N PHE A 39 -18.43 1.38 8.85
CA PHE A 39 -18.21 0.90 10.21
C PHE A 39 -19.31 -0.06 10.68
N ASP A 40 -20.41 -0.16 9.94
CA ASP A 40 -21.63 -0.86 10.37
C ASP A 40 -21.67 -2.27 9.79
N CYS A 41 -20.88 -3.15 10.37
CA CYS A 41 -20.71 -4.52 9.92
C CYS A 41 -20.62 -5.48 11.12
N ILE A 42 -21.45 -6.53 11.14
CA ILE A 42 -21.53 -7.46 12.26
C ILE A 42 -20.23 -8.26 12.43
N GLU A 43 -19.55 -8.54 11.32
CA GLU A 43 -18.27 -9.25 11.28
C GLU A 43 -17.14 -8.47 11.98
N TYR A 44 -17.25 -7.14 12.12
CA TYR A 44 -16.29 -6.37 12.91
C TYR A 44 -16.36 -6.69 14.40
N GLN A 45 -17.56 -6.94 14.93
CA GLN A 45 -17.68 -7.35 16.33
C GLN A 45 -17.07 -8.74 16.57
N GLU A 46 -17.31 -9.68 15.65
CA GLU A 46 -16.64 -10.98 15.67
C GLU A 46 -15.11 -10.82 15.60
N LEU A 47 -14.61 -9.95 14.73
CA LEU A 47 -13.19 -9.68 14.56
C LEU A 47 -12.55 -9.12 15.84
N ILE A 48 -13.23 -8.19 16.52
CA ILE A 48 -12.78 -7.61 17.80
C ILE A 48 -12.68 -8.69 18.87
N GLU A 49 -13.74 -9.48 19.05
CA GLU A 49 -13.84 -10.49 20.11
C GLU A 49 -12.84 -11.64 19.88
N LYS A 50 -12.76 -12.16 18.64
CA LYS A 50 -11.92 -13.31 18.30
C LYS A 50 -10.43 -13.03 18.43
N TYR A 51 -9.99 -11.80 18.15
CA TYR A 51 -8.56 -11.43 18.14
C TYR A 51 -8.17 -10.43 19.23
N GLU A 52 -9.06 -10.13 20.19
CA GLU A 52 -8.85 -9.16 21.28
C GLU A 52 -8.34 -7.78 20.79
N LEU A 53 -8.90 -7.28 19.68
CA LEU A 53 -8.36 -6.10 19.00
C LEU A 53 -8.35 -4.84 19.88
N ASP A 54 -9.37 -4.66 20.70
CA ASP A 54 -9.52 -3.55 21.64
C ASP A 54 -8.39 -3.52 22.68
N LYS A 55 -8.00 -4.69 23.20
CA LYS A 55 -6.91 -4.87 24.16
C LYS A 55 -5.55 -4.62 23.53
N ILE A 56 -5.32 -5.15 22.33
CA ILE A 56 -4.06 -4.93 21.58
C ILE A 56 -3.91 -3.45 21.22
N ALA A 57 -4.97 -2.87 20.65
CA ALA A 57 -4.98 -1.48 20.24
C ALA A 57 -4.94 -0.54 21.44
N GLY A 58 -5.52 -0.90 22.58
CA GLY A 58 -5.53 -0.09 23.79
C GLY A 58 -6.13 1.31 23.60
N ARG A 59 -5.78 2.24 24.49
CA ARG A 59 -6.25 3.64 24.48
C ARG A 59 -5.26 4.58 23.79
N GLY A 60 -5.75 5.74 23.34
CA GLY A 60 -4.94 6.81 22.75
C GLY A 60 -5.46 7.22 21.37
N SER A 61 -4.65 8.01 20.66
CA SER A 61 -5.01 8.46 19.31
C SER A 61 -5.13 7.29 18.32
N SER A 62 -5.85 7.52 17.22
CA SER A 62 -6.02 6.57 16.12
C SER A 62 -4.68 6.05 15.60
N PHE A 63 -3.68 6.93 15.45
CA PHE A 63 -2.31 6.53 15.08
C PHE A 63 -1.69 5.56 16.09
N ASN A 64 -1.76 5.85 17.39
CA ASN A 64 -1.16 5.00 18.41
C ASN A 64 -1.84 3.62 18.49
N ARG A 65 -3.17 3.60 18.35
CA ARG A 65 -3.98 2.37 18.32
C ARG A 65 -3.65 1.52 17.09
N ALA A 66 -3.70 2.12 15.90
CA ALA A 66 -3.38 1.45 14.63
C ALA A 66 -1.92 0.97 14.58
N LYS A 67 -0.97 1.74 15.11
CA LYS A 67 0.44 1.36 15.19
C LYS A 67 0.68 0.14 16.09
N ARG A 68 -0.07 -0.01 17.19
CA ARG A 68 -0.01 -1.22 18.03
C ARG A 68 -0.61 -2.44 17.34
N LEU A 69 -1.74 -2.27 16.63
CA LEU A 69 -2.30 -3.32 15.78
C LEU A 69 -1.29 -3.76 14.71
N LEU A 70 -0.69 -2.80 13.98
CA LEU A 70 0.36 -3.04 13.00
C LEU A 70 1.47 -3.93 13.58
N HIS A 71 2.05 -3.51 14.71
CA HIS A 71 3.15 -4.23 15.33
C HIS A 71 2.76 -5.61 15.85
N TYR A 72 1.52 -5.78 16.31
CA TYR A 72 1.04 -7.07 16.77
C TYR A 72 0.81 -8.06 15.63
N LEU A 73 0.23 -7.57 14.52
CA LEU A 73 -0.17 -8.38 13.37
C LEU A 73 1.01 -8.71 12.45
N ALA A 74 1.82 -7.71 12.08
CA ALA A 74 2.81 -7.84 11.02
C ALA A 74 3.82 -8.99 11.22
N PRO A 75 4.37 -9.24 12.42
CA PRO A 75 5.28 -10.35 12.67
C PRO A 75 4.62 -11.74 12.63
N LYS A 76 3.30 -11.82 12.79
CA LYS A 76 2.53 -13.08 12.79
C LYS A 76 1.93 -13.41 11.42
N LEU A 77 2.14 -12.56 10.42
CA LEU A 77 1.64 -12.74 9.07
C LEU A 77 2.81 -12.95 8.13
N LYS A 78 3.11 -14.21 7.81
CA LYS A 78 4.18 -14.55 6.87
C LYS A 78 3.89 -13.92 5.50
N HIS A 79 4.88 -13.21 4.94
CA HIS A 79 4.73 -12.64 3.60
C HIS A 79 5.04 -13.69 2.53
N SER A 80 4.14 -13.83 1.56
CA SER A 80 4.33 -14.62 0.34
C SER A 80 3.91 -13.80 -0.87
N SER A 81 4.87 -13.39 -1.71
CA SER A 81 4.61 -12.55 -2.88
C SER A 81 3.75 -13.24 -3.95
N TRP A 82 3.82 -14.58 -4.02
CA TRP A 82 3.15 -15.41 -5.02
C TRP A 82 1.85 -16.05 -4.51
N TYR A 83 1.35 -15.60 -3.36
CA TYR A 83 0.03 -16.01 -2.88
C TYR A 83 -1.05 -15.72 -3.93
N ASP A 84 -1.76 -16.77 -4.35
CA ASP A 84 -2.71 -16.78 -5.48
C ASP A 84 -4.06 -16.11 -5.17
N ASN A 85 -4.31 -15.72 -3.91
CA ASN A 85 -5.56 -15.13 -3.43
C ASN A 85 -6.77 -16.08 -3.48
N HIS A 86 -6.55 -17.38 -3.22
CA HIS A 86 -7.66 -18.34 -3.11
C HIS A 86 -8.56 -18.14 -1.88
N ILE A 87 -8.07 -17.50 -0.81
CA ILE A 87 -8.89 -17.17 0.36
C ILE A 87 -9.63 -15.85 0.11
N GLU A 88 -10.89 -15.79 0.54
CA GLU A 88 -11.69 -14.58 0.50
C GLU A 88 -10.97 -13.41 1.17
N CYS A 89 -10.94 -12.27 0.49
CA CYS A 89 -10.20 -11.08 0.91
C CYS A 89 -10.96 -10.30 2.01
N ASN A 90 -11.04 -10.88 3.21
CA ASN A 90 -11.51 -10.24 4.46
C ASN A 90 -10.65 -10.70 5.65
N ALA A 91 -10.59 -9.90 6.71
CA ALA A 91 -9.69 -10.12 7.83
C ALA A 91 -10.00 -11.42 8.60
N LEU A 92 -11.28 -11.78 8.78
CA LEU A 92 -11.66 -12.99 9.49
C LEU A 92 -11.08 -14.24 8.83
N LYS A 93 -11.30 -14.40 7.52
CA LYS A 93 -10.83 -15.55 6.74
C LYS A 93 -9.31 -15.55 6.56
N LEU A 94 -8.72 -14.40 6.29
CA LEU A 94 -7.28 -14.29 6.10
C LEU A 94 -6.50 -14.55 7.38
N LEU A 95 -6.99 -14.05 8.53
CA LEU A 95 -6.37 -14.33 9.83
C LEU A 95 -6.54 -15.81 10.22
N GLU A 96 -7.70 -16.41 10.00
CA GLU A 96 -7.92 -17.85 10.25
C GLU A 96 -6.93 -18.71 9.46
N TYR A 97 -6.62 -18.32 8.22
CA TYR A 97 -5.70 -19.02 7.35
C TYR A 97 -4.22 -18.81 7.72
N SER A 98 -3.80 -17.57 8.00
CA SER A 98 -2.37 -17.19 8.01
C SER A 98 -1.80 -16.75 9.36
N PHE A 99 -2.65 -16.41 10.34
CA PHE A 99 -2.19 -15.78 11.57
C PHE A 99 -1.41 -16.76 12.46
N GLY A 100 -0.12 -16.49 12.65
CA GLY A 100 0.79 -17.36 13.41
C GLY A 100 1.16 -18.66 12.68
N ASN A 101 0.85 -18.77 11.39
CA ASN A 101 1.15 -19.94 10.57
C ASN A 101 2.18 -19.60 9.48
N ASP A 102 3.44 -19.98 9.71
CA ASP A 102 4.54 -19.70 8.79
C ASP A 102 4.46 -20.47 7.44
N GLU A 103 3.64 -21.52 7.36
CA GLU A 103 3.41 -22.27 6.12
C GLU A 103 2.36 -21.61 5.22
N GLN A 104 1.48 -20.77 5.78
CA GLN A 104 0.36 -20.15 5.07
C GLN A 104 0.58 -18.65 4.88
N GLY A 105 1.63 -18.31 4.10
CA GLY A 105 1.96 -16.92 3.82
C GLY A 105 0.99 -16.22 2.85
N ILE A 106 0.78 -14.93 3.06
CA ILE A 106 -0.10 -14.07 2.24
C ILE A 106 0.63 -12.83 1.70
N ASN A 107 0.14 -12.29 0.58
CA ASN A 107 0.75 -11.13 -0.08
C ASN A 107 0.40 -9.78 0.60
N CYS A 108 1.03 -8.69 0.15
CA CYS A 108 0.87 -7.35 0.72
C CYS A 108 -0.59 -6.84 0.63
N LEU A 109 -1.32 -7.24 -0.41
CA LEU A 109 -2.73 -6.89 -0.59
C LEU A 109 -3.60 -7.40 0.55
N ASN A 110 -3.39 -8.64 0.98
CA ASN A 110 -4.16 -9.26 2.05
C ASN A 110 -3.69 -8.82 3.43
N LYS A 111 -2.38 -8.64 3.65
CA LYS A 111 -1.86 -8.07 4.90
C LYS A 111 -2.41 -6.67 5.16
N SER A 112 -2.47 -5.83 4.12
CA SER A 112 -3.06 -4.48 4.22
C SER A 112 -4.57 -4.49 4.37
N LYS A 113 -5.26 -5.53 3.89
CA LYS A 113 -6.68 -5.73 4.12
C LYS A 113 -7.00 -6.05 5.58
N ILE A 114 -6.23 -6.95 6.17
CA ILE A 114 -6.34 -7.28 7.60
C ILE A 114 -6.19 -6.01 8.44
N LEU A 115 -5.13 -5.22 8.21
CA LEU A 115 -4.92 -4.00 8.98
C LEU A 115 -6.02 -2.96 8.78
N GLU A 116 -6.50 -2.77 7.54
CA GLU A 116 -7.63 -1.89 7.22
C GLU A 116 -8.88 -2.26 8.05
N GLU A 117 -9.31 -3.52 7.99
CA GLU A 117 -10.53 -3.97 8.68
C GLU A 117 -10.38 -4.01 10.20
N CYS A 118 -9.20 -4.39 10.73
CA CYS A 118 -8.95 -4.28 12.17
C CYS A 118 -9.02 -2.83 12.67
N CYS A 119 -8.61 -1.86 11.84
CA CYS A 119 -8.76 -0.44 12.18
C CYS A 119 -10.22 0.01 12.09
N LEU A 120 -10.93 -0.34 11.01
CA LEU A 120 -12.34 0.00 10.84
C LEU A 120 -13.20 -0.59 11.96
N ALA A 121 -12.96 -1.85 12.36
CA ALA A 121 -13.66 -2.49 13.47
C ALA A 121 -13.51 -1.73 14.80
N LEU A 122 -12.43 -0.96 14.96
CA LEU A 122 -12.14 -0.15 16.14
C LEU A 122 -12.54 1.33 16.00
N GLY A 123 -13.30 1.66 14.96
CA GLY A 123 -13.76 3.02 14.65
C GLY A 123 -12.63 3.93 14.15
N ILE A 124 -11.54 3.37 13.62
CA ILE A 124 -10.43 4.13 13.04
C ILE A 124 -10.62 4.15 11.53
N TYR A 125 -10.76 5.36 10.96
CA TYR A 125 -10.79 5.53 9.51
C TYR A 125 -9.51 4.98 8.90
N ALA A 126 -9.66 3.94 8.07
CA ALA A 126 -8.56 3.26 7.42
C ALA A 126 -8.91 2.94 5.97
N ARG A 127 -7.90 2.98 5.11
CA ARG A 127 -8.03 2.63 3.70
C ARG A 127 -6.83 1.82 3.22
N ARG A 128 -7.11 0.76 2.46
CA ARG A 128 -6.08 0.02 1.72
C ARG A 128 -5.76 0.75 0.42
N VAL A 129 -4.47 1.04 0.21
CA VAL A 129 -4.00 1.77 -0.97
C VAL A 129 -2.99 0.92 -1.74
N SER A 130 -3.31 0.61 -3.00
CA SER A 130 -2.33 0.04 -3.92
C SER A 130 -1.48 1.17 -4.49
N ILE A 131 -0.17 1.09 -4.22
CA ILE A 131 0.85 2.00 -4.73
C ILE A 131 1.50 1.31 -5.94
N MET A 132 1.46 1.97 -7.09
CA MET A 132 1.78 1.36 -8.37
C MET A 132 2.99 2.02 -9.05
N PRO A 133 3.87 1.24 -9.70
CA PRO A 133 5.07 1.76 -10.34
C PRO A 133 4.78 2.45 -11.68
N PHE A 134 5.74 3.27 -12.13
CA PHE A 134 5.73 3.87 -13.46
C PHE A 134 6.05 2.87 -14.57
N SER A 135 7.07 2.02 -14.35
CA SER A 135 7.65 1.19 -15.40
C SER A 135 6.69 0.07 -15.84
N PRO A 136 6.50 -0.16 -17.15
CA PRO A 136 5.83 -1.37 -17.63
C PRO A 136 6.71 -2.61 -17.48
N TYR A 137 8.00 -2.47 -17.16
CA TYR A 137 8.94 -3.58 -17.02
C TYR A 137 9.07 -4.07 -15.58
N ASP A 138 8.08 -3.74 -14.74
CA ASP A 138 8.02 -4.13 -13.34
C ASP A 138 7.07 -5.31 -13.13
N PHE A 139 7.53 -6.32 -12.40
CA PHE A 139 6.72 -7.48 -12.03
C PHE A 139 5.90 -7.25 -10.76
N ASP A 140 6.17 -6.17 -10.05
CA ASP A 140 5.73 -6.00 -8.68
C ASP A 140 5.10 -4.63 -8.42
N ASN A 141 4.16 -4.61 -7.49
CA ASN A 141 3.59 -3.40 -6.91
C ASN A 141 3.40 -3.65 -5.42
N HIS A 142 3.15 -2.57 -4.65
CA HIS A 142 2.94 -2.73 -3.22
C HIS A 142 1.54 -2.27 -2.79
N VAL A 143 1.08 -2.76 -1.65
CA VAL A 143 -0.20 -2.37 -1.06
C VAL A 143 0.01 -2.12 0.42
N VAL A 144 -0.38 -0.93 0.88
CA VAL A 144 -0.24 -0.47 2.26
C VAL A 144 -1.60 -0.05 2.83
N CYS A 145 -1.63 0.30 4.12
CA CYS A 145 -2.77 0.91 4.76
C CYS A 145 -2.49 2.39 5.05
N GLU A 146 -3.47 3.27 4.87
CA GLU A 146 -3.45 4.61 5.47
C GLU A 146 -4.55 4.72 6.50
N ILE A 147 -4.23 5.29 7.66
CA ILE A 147 -5.21 5.65 8.69
C ILE A 147 -5.32 7.16 8.82
N TYR A 148 -6.48 7.67 9.21
CA TYR A 148 -6.64 9.07 9.57
C TYR A 148 -6.46 9.22 11.09
N ASP A 149 -5.60 10.15 11.51
CA ASP A 149 -5.47 10.54 12.91
C ASP A 149 -6.08 11.92 13.12
N GLU A 150 -7.16 11.98 13.90
CA GLU A 150 -7.94 13.17 14.15
C GLU A 150 -7.14 14.22 14.92
N GLY A 151 -6.28 13.78 15.84
CA GLY A 151 -5.44 14.66 16.64
C GLY A 151 -4.37 15.37 15.80
N MET A 152 -3.82 14.69 14.79
CA MET A 152 -2.89 15.28 13.83
C MET A 152 -3.58 15.93 12.63
N GLY A 153 -4.87 15.68 12.41
CA GLY A 153 -5.64 16.22 11.30
C GLY A 153 -5.16 15.73 9.92
N LYS A 154 -4.66 14.49 9.82
CA LYS A 154 -4.05 13.98 8.59
C LYS A 154 -4.08 12.46 8.45
N TRP A 155 -3.88 12.01 7.21
CA TRP A 155 -3.60 10.62 6.87
C TRP A 155 -2.16 10.22 7.23
N ILE A 156 -1.95 8.96 7.58
CA ILE A 156 -0.66 8.36 7.93
C ILE A 156 -0.56 6.97 7.31
N MET A 157 0.53 6.70 6.60
CA MET A 157 0.81 5.40 6.00
C MET A 157 1.39 4.44 7.04
N LEU A 158 0.86 3.22 7.06
CA LEU A 158 1.30 2.07 7.83
C LEU A 158 1.48 0.87 6.89
N ASP A 159 2.62 0.18 6.98
CA ASP A 159 2.93 -0.98 6.14
C ASP A 159 2.97 -2.29 6.96
N PRO A 160 1.92 -3.13 6.91
CA PRO A 160 1.89 -4.41 7.62
C PRO A 160 2.80 -5.46 6.99
N THR A 161 3.30 -5.26 5.78
CA THR A 161 4.29 -6.17 5.18
C THR A 161 5.64 -6.03 5.88
N THR A 162 6.01 -4.81 6.23
CA THR A 162 7.36 -4.46 6.73
C THR A 162 7.40 -4.08 8.21
N ASP A 163 6.24 -4.05 8.87
CA ASP A 163 6.07 -3.62 10.27
C ASP A 163 6.63 -2.21 10.52
N GLY A 164 6.18 -1.23 9.73
CA GLY A 164 6.67 0.13 9.90
C GLY A 164 5.90 1.20 9.16
N LEU A 165 6.53 2.37 9.11
CA LEU A 165 6.00 3.60 8.55
C LEU A 165 7.15 4.47 8.03
N PHE A 166 6.82 5.59 7.40
CA PHE A 166 7.79 6.61 7.00
C PHE A 166 7.66 7.87 7.84
N VAL A 167 8.81 8.49 8.13
CA VAL A 167 8.89 9.76 8.84
C VAL A 167 9.78 10.75 8.11
N ASP A 168 9.55 12.04 8.34
CA ASP A 168 10.46 13.10 7.93
C ASP A 168 11.62 13.31 8.93
N ILE A 169 12.46 14.32 8.67
CA ILE A 169 13.60 14.66 9.54
C ILE A 169 13.18 15.08 10.96
N ASN A 170 11.96 15.59 11.10
CA ASN A 170 11.36 15.99 12.38
C ASN A 170 10.64 14.84 13.06
N LYS A 171 10.78 13.60 12.56
CA LYS A 171 10.15 12.39 13.07
C LYS A 171 8.62 12.39 12.95
N LYS A 172 8.05 13.25 12.08
CA LYS A 172 6.61 13.29 11.83
C LYS A 172 6.22 12.11 10.93
N PRO A 173 5.21 11.30 11.28
CA PRO A 173 4.72 10.24 10.40
C PRO A 173 4.07 10.85 9.14
N LEU A 174 4.21 10.18 8.01
CA LEU A 174 3.82 10.69 6.69
C LEU A 174 2.67 9.88 6.06
N SER A 175 1.80 10.58 5.34
CA SER A 175 0.88 10.00 4.34
C SER A 175 1.62 9.64 3.06
N LEU A 176 0.97 8.87 2.19
CA LEU A 176 1.49 8.53 0.87
C LEU A 176 1.75 9.75 -0.02
N LEU A 177 0.90 10.78 0.08
CA LEU A 177 1.05 12.00 -0.73
C LEU A 177 2.19 12.88 -0.23
N GLU A 178 2.35 13.04 1.09
CA GLU A 178 3.53 13.74 1.64
C GLU A 178 4.83 13.00 1.32
N MET A 179 4.81 11.66 1.35
CA MET A 179 5.97 10.86 0.93
C MET A 179 6.29 11.09 -0.54
N ARG A 180 5.28 11.07 -1.42
CA ARG A 180 5.44 11.32 -2.85
C ARG A 180 6.03 12.71 -3.12
N GLU A 181 5.51 13.75 -2.48
CA GLU A 181 6.00 15.13 -2.59
C GLU A 181 7.47 15.22 -2.13
N LYS A 182 7.77 14.65 -0.97
CA LYS A 182 9.14 14.69 -0.42
C LYS A 182 10.14 13.93 -1.29
N PHE A 183 9.80 12.73 -1.78
CA PHE A 183 10.66 12.03 -2.73
C PHE A 183 10.84 12.85 -4.02
N ALA A 184 9.76 13.41 -4.58
CA ALA A 184 9.84 14.26 -5.77
C ALA A 184 10.79 15.46 -5.59
N ASN A 185 10.76 16.10 -4.42
CA ASN A 185 11.62 17.25 -4.10
C ASN A 185 13.01 16.85 -3.55
N ASN A 186 13.32 15.56 -3.50
CA ASN A 186 14.53 15.03 -2.88
C ASN A 186 14.72 15.47 -1.41
N ASP A 187 13.60 15.65 -0.69
CA ASP A 187 13.58 15.95 0.73
C ASP A 187 13.92 14.71 1.57
N PHE A 188 14.29 14.94 2.83
CA PHE A 188 14.53 13.84 3.76
C PHE A 188 13.22 13.13 4.17
N LEU A 189 13.18 11.82 3.93
CA LEU A 189 12.32 10.87 4.62
C LEU A 189 13.03 9.51 4.73
N THR A 190 12.59 8.68 5.66
CA THR A 190 13.06 7.28 5.75
C THR A 190 12.01 6.39 6.38
N PHE A 191 12.07 5.10 6.02
CA PHE A 191 11.38 4.04 6.74
C PHE A 191 11.87 3.94 8.18
N VAL A 192 10.93 3.65 9.10
CA VAL A 192 11.17 3.37 10.51
C VAL A 192 10.28 2.18 10.94
N PRO A 193 10.86 1.13 11.57
CA PRO A 193 10.06 0.05 12.13
C PRO A 193 9.14 0.53 13.25
N SER A 194 7.97 -0.08 13.40
CA SER A 194 6.92 0.35 14.32
C SER A 194 7.40 0.40 15.80
N ILE A 195 8.20 -0.58 16.25
CA ILE A 195 8.70 -0.63 17.63
C ILE A 195 9.98 0.18 17.87
N ASN A 196 10.62 0.71 16.82
CA ASN A 196 11.95 1.28 16.97
C ASN A 196 11.89 2.63 17.71
N ARG A 197 12.63 2.73 18.83
CA ARG A 197 12.88 4.02 19.49
C ARG A 197 13.79 4.81 18.57
N LEU A 198 13.24 5.83 17.92
CA LEU A 198 13.85 6.67 16.89
C LEU A 198 15.33 6.94 17.17
N SER A 199 16.18 6.10 16.58
CA SER A 199 17.62 6.25 16.54
C SER A 199 17.98 7.27 15.46
N ASP A 200 19.28 7.48 15.29
CA ASP A 200 19.85 8.31 14.22
C ASP A 200 19.16 8.05 12.86
N LEU A 201 18.37 9.03 12.40
CA LEU A 201 17.57 8.91 11.18
C LEU A 201 18.44 8.74 9.93
N ASN A 202 19.68 9.26 9.91
CA ASN A 202 20.59 9.07 8.79
C ASN A 202 21.05 7.62 8.70
N LYS A 203 21.34 6.99 9.85
CA LYS A 203 21.67 5.55 9.89
C LYS A 203 20.49 4.69 9.48
N LEU A 204 19.25 5.10 9.81
CA LEU A 204 18.06 4.41 9.34
C LEU A 204 17.89 4.56 7.82
N LYS A 205 18.11 5.76 7.28
CA LYS A 205 18.06 6.01 5.83
C LYS A 205 19.05 5.13 5.07
N GLU A 206 20.28 5.02 5.55
CA GLU A 206 21.30 4.12 4.97
C GLU A 206 20.90 2.64 5.14
N ARG A 207 20.47 2.25 6.34
CA ARG A 207 20.08 0.86 6.63
C ARG A 207 18.90 0.38 5.78
N TYR A 208 17.97 1.27 5.46
CA TYR A 208 16.74 0.98 4.75
C TYR A 208 16.70 1.62 3.36
N SER A 209 17.86 1.87 2.74
CA SER A 209 17.96 2.47 1.40
C SER A 209 17.18 1.67 0.34
N GLU A 210 17.27 0.33 0.36
CA GLU A 210 16.49 -0.55 -0.53
C GLU A 210 14.97 -0.36 -0.33
N MET A 211 14.51 -0.22 0.92
CA MET A 211 13.09 0.02 1.22
C MET A 211 12.64 1.42 0.77
N ASN A 212 13.47 2.43 0.99
CA ASN A 212 13.20 3.79 0.55
C ASN A 212 13.05 3.85 -0.97
N ALA A 213 13.97 3.22 -1.71
CA ALA A 213 13.91 3.09 -3.17
C ALA A 213 12.68 2.29 -3.63
N TYR A 214 12.41 1.16 -2.98
CA TYR A 214 11.27 0.29 -3.31
C TYR A 214 9.91 0.99 -3.14
N ILE A 215 9.73 1.74 -2.05
CA ILE A 215 8.50 2.50 -1.85
C ILE A 215 8.42 3.66 -2.84
N CYS A 216 9.50 4.42 -3.03
CA CYS A 216 9.53 5.51 -4.01
C CYS A 216 9.15 5.04 -5.43
N LYS A 217 9.68 3.88 -5.86
CA LYS A 217 9.34 3.21 -7.14
C LYS A 217 7.83 3.10 -7.35
N ASN A 218 7.12 2.72 -6.29
CA ASN A 218 5.71 2.40 -6.30
C ASN A 218 4.80 3.61 -6.06
N LEU A 219 5.31 4.81 -5.77
CA LEU A 219 4.47 5.98 -5.51
C LEU A 219 4.02 6.72 -6.78
N PHE A 220 4.12 6.12 -7.97
CA PHE A 220 3.80 6.82 -9.23
C PHE A 220 2.32 7.11 -9.38
N TYR A 221 1.46 6.11 -9.16
CA TYR A 221 0.01 6.26 -9.22
C TYR A 221 -0.67 5.36 -8.19
N PHE A 222 -1.93 5.64 -7.86
CA PHE A 222 -2.63 5.02 -6.74
C PHE A 222 -3.93 4.36 -7.17
N LYS A 223 -4.30 3.27 -6.48
CA LYS A 223 -5.66 2.71 -6.53
C LYS A 223 -6.21 2.50 -5.13
N ILE A 224 -7.46 2.87 -4.92
CA ILE A 224 -8.16 2.73 -3.64
C ILE A 224 -9.56 2.19 -3.94
N GLY A 225 -10.07 1.30 -3.09
CA GLY A 225 -11.48 0.92 -3.14
C GLY A 225 -12.36 2.15 -2.93
N LEU A 226 -13.45 2.26 -3.68
CA LEU A 226 -14.42 3.34 -3.44
C LEU A 226 -15.04 3.26 -2.03
N GLU A 227 -15.23 2.04 -1.54
CA GLU A 227 -15.77 1.74 -0.22
C GLU A 227 -14.72 1.01 0.61
N CYS A 228 -14.29 1.62 1.70
CA CYS A 228 -13.48 1.01 2.74
C CYS A 228 -14.41 0.32 3.74
N LYS A 229 -14.59 -0.99 3.55
CA LYS A 229 -15.57 -1.82 4.25
C LYS A 229 -15.05 -3.24 4.45
N PHE A 230 -15.78 -4.07 5.21
CA PHE A 230 -15.51 -5.50 5.31
C PHE A 230 -15.60 -6.18 3.93
N GLY A 231 -14.61 -7.00 3.60
CA GLY A 231 -14.48 -7.61 2.28
C GLY A 231 -14.08 -6.61 1.18
N VAL A 232 -14.46 -6.87 -0.06
CA VAL A 232 -13.90 -6.18 -1.23
C VAL A 232 -14.84 -5.09 -1.77
N SER A 233 -14.30 -3.91 -2.07
CA SER A 233 -15.01 -2.87 -2.83
C SER A 233 -15.25 -3.32 -4.27
N LYS A 234 -16.46 -3.07 -4.79
CA LYS A 234 -16.79 -3.37 -6.20
C LYS A 234 -16.13 -2.38 -7.16
N ASP A 235 -16.12 -1.11 -6.78
CA ASP A 235 -15.55 -0.01 -7.55
C ASP A 235 -14.20 0.42 -6.98
N TYR A 236 -13.32 0.92 -7.86
CA TYR A 236 -12.02 1.44 -7.48
C TYR A 236 -11.81 2.84 -8.06
N LEU A 237 -11.26 3.73 -7.24
CA LEU A 237 -10.73 5.01 -7.67
C LEU A 237 -9.29 4.81 -8.14
N THR A 238 -8.95 5.37 -9.30
CA THR A 238 -7.59 5.33 -9.85
C THR A 238 -7.09 6.74 -10.05
N PHE A 239 -5.97 7.06 -9.39
CA PHE A 239 -5.35 8.37 -9.38
C PHE A 239 -4.07 8.30 -10.20
N VAL A 240 -4.06 8.95 -11.38
CA VAL A 240 -2.93 8.89 -12.31
C VAL A 240 -2.38 10.28 -12.63
N PRO A 241 -1.06 10.41 -12.81
CA PRO A 241 -0.46 11.60 -13.37
C PRO A 241 -1.01 11.93 -14.77
N VAL A 242 -1.05 13.22 -15.10
CA VAL A 242 -1.47 13.73 -16.41
C VAL A 242 -0.59 13.15 -17.51
N GLY A 243 -1.22 12.74 -18.62
CA GLY A 243 -0.52 12.21 -19.79
C GLY A 243 -0.10 10.75 -19.69
N TYR A 244 -0.25 10.11 -18.52
CA TYR A 244 -0.01 8.68 -18.38
C TYR A 244 -1.21 7.85 -18.88
N SER A 245 -0.94 6.83 -19.71
CA SER A 245 -1.94 5.88 -20.21
C SER A 245 -1.79 4.54 -19.50
N LEU A 246 -2.81 4.17 -18.71
CA LEU A 246 -2.83 2.87 -18.04
C LEU A 246 -3.01 1.75 -19.05
N LYS A 247 -3.79 1.97 -20.11
CA LYS A 247 -3.99 0.99 -21.18
C LYS A 247 -2.67 0.64 -21.85
N LYS A 248 -1.93 1.65 -22.32
CA LYS A 248 -0.63 1.46 -22.99
C LYS A 248 0.37 0.78 -22.05
N ASN A 249 0.46 1.23 -20.80
CA ASN A 249 1.39 0.65 -19.84
C ASN A 249 1.02 -0.81 -19.49
N THR A 250 -0.26 -1.10 -19.31
CA THR A 250 -0.74 -2.45 -19.00
C THR A 250 -0.47 -3.42 -20.15
N ILE A 251 -0.70 -3.01 -21.41
CA ILE A 251 -0.37 -3.82 -22.59
C ILE A 251 1.14 -4.10 -22.63
N ALA A 252 1.97 -3.08 -22.44
CA ALA A 252 3.42 -3.23 -22.43
C ALA A 252 3.88 -4.18 -21.30
N ASN A 253 3.29 -4.06 -20.10
CA ASN A 253 3.60 -4.93 -18.98
C ASN A 253 3.23 -6.39 -19.23
N ILE A 254 2.04 -6.66 -19.76
CA ILE A 254 1.62 -8.02 -20.06
C ILE A 254 2.55 -8.65 -21.10
N LYS A 255 2.90 -7.92 -22.17
CA LYS A 255 3.86 -8.40 -23.18
C LYS A 255 5.23 -8.66 -22.59
N TYR A 256 5.72 -7.75 -21.73
CA TYR A 256 6.99 -7.94 -21.05
C TYR A 256 6.99 -9.19 -20.18
N ARG A 257 5.94 -9.41 -19.38
CA ARG A 257 5.77 -10.61 -18.56
C ARG A 257 5.76 -11.88 -19.40
N LEU A 258 4.98 -11.93 -20.49
CA LEU A 258 4.93 -13.10 -21.38
C LEU A 258 6.31 -13.46 -21.95
N ASN A 259 7.15 -12.46 -22.26
CA ASN A 259 8.49 -12.67 -22.81
C ASN A 259 9.56 -13.04 -21.77
N HIS A 260 9.30 -12.80 -20.48
CA HIS A 260 10.29 -12.93 -19.40
C HIS A 260 9.76 -13.75 -18.22
N ILE A 261 8.69 -14.52 -18.41
CA ILE A 261 8.12 -15.35 -17.36
C ILE A 261 9.09 -16.49 -17.03
N LEU A 262 9.31 -16.74 -15.74
CA LEU A 262 10.12 -17.88 -15.29
C LEU A 262 9.34 -19.18 -15.48
N GLU A 263 10.06 -20.30 -15.65
CA GLU A 263 9.49 -21.62 -15.90
C GLU A 263 8.42 -22.01 -14.87
N GLU A 264 8.72 -21.77 -13.60
CA GLU A 264 7.85 -22.05 -12.45
C GLU A 264 6.55 -21.22 -12.42
N TYR A 265 6.40 -20.21 -13.28
CA TYR A 265 5.21 -19.38 -13.38
C TYR A 265 4.48 -19.52 -14.72
N LYS A 266 4.83 -20.52 -15.55
CA LYS A 266 4.19 -20.72 -16.86
C LYS A 266 2.68 -20.95 -16.78
N ASP A 267 2.16 -21.46 -15.67
CA ASP A 267 0.71 -21.63 -15.45
C ASP A 267 -0.05 -20.30 -15.47
N MET A 268 0.63 -19.15 -15.32
CA MET A 268 0.03 -17.82 -15.44
C MET A 268 -0.15 -17.36 -16.89
N VAL A 269 0.51 -18.00 -17.87
CA VAL A 269 0.49 -17.57 -19.28
C VAL A 269 -0.94 -17.45 -19.85
N PRO A 270 -1.84 -18.45 -19.70
CA PRO A 270 -3.20 -18.34 -20.22
C PRO A 270 -3.97 -17.15 -19.64
N SER A 271 -3.76 -16.84 -18.35
CA SER A 271 -4.37 -15.68 -17.68
C SER A 271 -3.83 -14.36 -18.25
N LEU A 272 -2.53 -14.26 -18.50
CA LEU A 272 -1.89 -13.10 -19.10
C LEU A 272 -2.36 -12.87 -20.55
N GLU A 273 -2.45 -13.93 -21.36
CA GLU A 273 -2.94 -13.86 -22.75
C GLU A 273 -4.41 -13.43 -22.80
N LYS A 274 -5.26 -14.00 -21.93
CA LYS A 274 -6.66 -13.58 -21.78
C LYS A 274 -6.74 -12.10 -21.39
N LYS A 275 -5.92 -11.65 -20.44
CA LYS A 275 -5.85 -10.24 -20.04
C LYS A 275 -5.43 -9.35 -21.20
N LEU A 276 -4.43 -9.76 -22.00
CA LEU A 276 -4.00 -9.03 -23.19
C LEU A 276 -5.12 -8.89 -24.21
N LYS A 277 -5.86 -9.97 -24.49
CA LYS A 277 -7.03 -9.95 -25.38
C LYS A 277 -8.11 -8.98 -24.89
N ASN A 278 -8.37 -8.96 -23.58
CA ASN A 278 -9.34 -8.05 -22.97
C ASN A 278 -8.92 -6.58 -23.04
N MET A 279 -7.62 -6.27 -23.26
CA MET A 279 -7.17 -4.88 -23.43
C MET A 279 -7.71 -4.23 -24.71
N ASN A 280 -8.18 -5.01 -25.69
CA ASN A 280 -8.77 -4.46 -26.91
C ASN A 280 -10.01 -3.61 -26.61
N THR A 281 -10.86 -4.09 -25.70
CA THR A 281 -12.09 -3.40 -25.26
C THR A 281 -11.90 -2.62 -23.96
N TYR A 282 -10.68 -2.54 -23.42
CA TYR A 282 -10.40 -1.77 -22.22
C TYR A 282 -10.51 -0.27 -22.49
N GLU A 283 -11.37 0.38 -21.73
CA GLU A 283 -11.48 1.83 -21.65
C GLU A 283 -10.63 2.35 -20.48
N GLU A 284 -9.95 3.47 -20.70
CA GLU A 284 -9.20 4.12 -19.61
C GLU A 284 -10.18 4.48 -18.48
N PRO A 285 -9.86 4.16 -17.22
CA PRO A 285 -10.73 4.48 -16.11
C PRO A 285 -10.85 6.00 -16.02
N LYS A 286 -12.04 6.47 -15.66
CA LYS A 286 -12.23 7.89 -15.38
C LYS A 286 -11.29 8.32 -14.26
N LYS A 287 -10.48 9.33 -14.53
CA LYS A 287 -9.33 9.68 -13.71
C LYS A 287 -9.74 10.60 -12.56
N VAL A 288 -9.37 10.22 -11.35
CA VAL A 288 -9.88 10.85 -10.12
C VAL A 288 -8.93 11.94 -9.65
N ASN A 289 -9.50 13.07 -9.22
CA ASN A 289 -8.75 14.14 -8.60
C ASN A 289 -8.00 13.65 -7.36
N ILE A 290 -6.68 13.81 -7.37
CA ILE A 290 -5.79 13.39 -6.27
C ILE A 290 -6.16 14.03 -4.92
N GLN A 291 -6.79 15.21 -4.93
CA GLN A 291 -7.25 15.89 -3.72
C GLN A 291 -8.25 15.04 -2.91
N VAL A 292 -8.97 14.11 -3.54
CA VAL A 292 -9.85 13.17 -2.84
C VAL A 292 -9.08 12.34 -1.79
N MET A 293 -7.80 12.04 -2.02
CA MET A 293 -6.98 11.33 -1.03
C MET A 293 -6.66 12.19 0.20
N LEU A 294 -6.71 13.52 0.10
CA LEU A 294 -6.46 14.45 1.21
C LEU A 294 -7.71 14.82 1.99
N ASN A 295 -8.89 14.57 1.42
CA ASN A 295 -10.15 14.89 2.07
C ASN A 295 -10.26 14.25 3.46
N LEU A 296 -10.92 14.97 4.37
CA LEU A 296 -11.42 14.40 5.61
C LEU A 296 -12.30 13.20 5.27
N PRO A 297 -12.16 12.08 6.01
CA PRO A 297 -13.05 10.96 5.78
C PRO A 297 -14.49 11.35 6.13
N ILE A 298 -15.43 10.89 5.30
CA ILE A 298 -16.86 11.06 5.53
C ILE A 298 -17.39 9.69 5.95
N GLY A 299 -17.81 9.58 7.21
CA GLY A 299 -18.59 8.42 7.67
C GLY A 299 -20.00 8.45 7.10
N ASN A 300 -20.63 7.28 6.98
CA ASN A 300 -22.08 7.19 6.80
C ASN A 300 -22.82 7.54 8.10
#